data_AF-A0A0P9QEQ3-F1
#
_entry.id   AF-A0A0P9QEQ3-F1
#
_cell.length_a   1.000
_cell.length_b   1.000
_cell.length_c   1.000
_cell.angle_alpha   90.00
_cell.angle_beta   90.00
_cell.angle_gamma   90.00
#
_symmetry.space_group_name_H-M   'P 1'
#
loop_
_entity.id
_entity.type
_entity.pdbx_description
1 polymer ?
#
loop_
_entity_poly.entity_id
_entity_poly.type
_entity_poly.pdbx_seq_one_letter_code
_entity_poly.pdbx_strand_id
1 'polypeptide(L)'
;MIGWWKTWKALEARGIMGINRRNADYVLKYNKRSLYPVVDDKIITKERAISAGIHVPEMYGVISTEKEIDRLDEIIGGHNDFVIKPAQGAGGDGILVIADRFEERFRTVSGRIISHAEIEHQVSSILTGLYSLGGHRDRALIEYRVVPDPIFKSISYEGVPDIRIIVLMGYPVMAMLRLPTRQSGGKANLHQGAIGVGVDLATGVTLRGTWLNNIISKHPDTTHSVDGVQLPNWDGFMKLAAECYELCGLGYIGVDMVLDKDKGPLILELNARPGLNIQIANDSGLTHRTQAVEARLEQLALEGRQESAQERVDFVQQLFGHVPSA
;
A
#
# COMPACT_ATOMS: atom_id res chain seq x y z
N MET A 1 29.33 -8.30 24.06
CA MET A 1 28.75 -6.99 24.42
C MET A 1 29.26 -5.82 23.57
N ILE A 2 30.58 -5.68 23.32
CA ILE A 2 31.15 -4.55 22.53
C ILE A 2 30.59 -4.46 21.09
N GLY A 3 30.39 -5.61 20.41
CA GLY A 3 29.87 -5.63 19.04
C GLY A 3 28.41 -5.17 18.91
N TRP A 4 27.58 -5.43 19.91
CA TRP A 4 26.16 -5.06 19.89
C TRP A 4 25.99 -3.56 20.10
N TRP A 5 26.77 -2.96 21.00
CA TRP A 5 26.77 -1.51 21.19
C TRP A 5 27.29 -0.76 19.97
N LYS A 6 28.34 -1.27 19.31
CA LYS A 6 28.85 -0.71 18.06
C LYS A 6 27.82 -0.78 16.93
N THR A 7 27.14 -1.92 16.80
CA THR A 7 26.07 -2.11 15.81
C THR A 7 24.89 -1.18 16.08
N TRP A 8 24.46 -1.09 17.34
CA TRP A 8 23.38 -0.20 17.75
C TRP A 8 23.70 1.27 17.42
N LYS A 9 24.89 1.76 17.78
CA LYS A 9 25.35 3.10 17.42
C LYS A 9 25.39 3.34 15.90
N ALA A 10 25.82 2.34 15.13
CA ALA A 10 25.86 2.45 13.67
C ALA A 10 24.45 2.54 13.05
N LEU A 11 23.50 1.76 13.56
CA LEU A 11 22.09 1.80 13.14
C LEU A 11 21.44 3.13 13.54
N GLU A 12 21.69 3.61 14.75
CA GLU A 12 21.20 4.90 15.24
C GLU A 12 21.76 6.06 14.40
N ALA A 13 23.07 6.06 14.10
CA ALA A 13 23.69 7.06 13.24
C ALA A 13 23.08 7.08 11.82
N ARG A 14 22.72 5.90 11.29
CA ARG A 14 21.99 5.76 10.02
C ARG A 14 20.49 6.09 10.12
N GLY A 15 20.01 6.46 11.31
CA GLY A 15 18.61 6.82 11.55
C GLY A 15 17.64 5.64 11.45
N ILE A 16 18.12 4.41 11.63
CA ILE A 16 17.28 3.20 11.53
C ILE A 16 16.31 3.19 12.71
N MET A 17 15.02 3.37 12.40
CA MET A 17 13.93 3.39 13.36
C MET A 17 13.52 1.96 13.72
N GLY A 18 13.36 1.68 15.01
CA GLY A 18 12.77 0.44 15.52
C GLY A 18 11.26 0.54 15.75
N ILE A 19 10.57 -0.59 15.84
CA ILE A 19 9.11 -0.67 16.03
C ILE A 19 8.64 0.08 17.27
N ASN A 20 9.37 -0.03 18.40
CA ASN A 20 9.02 0.65 19.63
C ASN A 20 9.09 2.17 19.48
N ARG A 21 10.13 2.68 18.83
CA ARG A 21 10.30 4.11 18.54
C ARG A 21 9.19 4.61 17.61
N ARG A 22 8.92 3.88 16.52
CA ARG A 22 7.79 4.17 15.63
C ARG A 22 6.47 4.29 16.38
N ASN A 23 6.21 3.34 17.29
CA ASN A 23 4.99 3.34 18.09
C ASN A 23 4.89 4.51 19.05
N ALA A 24 5.92 4.75 19.85
CA ALA A 24 5.92 5.77 20.88
C ALA A 24 5.95 7.17 20.28
N ASP A 25 6.89 7.42 19.37
CA ASP A 25 7.21 8.78 18.90
C ASP A 25 6.25 9.25 17.80
N TYR A 26 5.64 8.32 17.04
CA TYR A 26 4.83 8.69 15.86
C TYR A 26 3.41 8.16 15.92
N VAL A 27 3.21 6.84 16.03
CA VAL A 27 1.84 6.27 15.99
C VAL A 27 1.01 6.75 17.19
N LEU A 28 1.50 6.61 18.42
CA LEU A 28 0.75 7.04 19.60
C LEU A 28 0.62 8.57 19.70
N LYS A 29 1.63 9.30 19.22
CA LYS A 29 1.67 10.76 19.21
C LYS A 29 0.69 11.36 18.20
N TYR A 30 0.63 10.82 16.98
CA TYR A 30 -0.05 11.44 15.85
C TYR A 30 -1.33 10.71 15.38
N ASN A 31 -1.57 9.47 15.83
CA ASN A 31 -2.76 8.71 15.44
C ASN A 31 -3.74 8.56 16.61
N LYS A 32 -4.78 9.40 16.61
CA LYS A 32 -5.90 9.27 17.56
C LYS A 32 -6.61 7.93 17.34
N ARG A 33 -6.71 7.11 18.39
CA ARG A 33 -7.31 5.76 18.32
C ARG A 33 -8.75 5.75 17.80
N SER A 34 -9.52 6.80 18.07
CA SER A 34 -10.89 6.95 17.58
C SER A 34 -10.99 7.01 16.05
N LEU A 35 -9.89 7.31 15.34
CA LEU A 35 -9.85 7.40 13.88
C LEU A 35 -9.34 6.12 13.21
N TYR A 36 -8.93 5.10 13.97
CA TYR A 36 -8.42 3.85 13.40
C TYR A 36 -9.44 3.11 12.52
N PRO A 37 -10.75 3.07 12.88
CA PRO A 37 -11.76 2.46 12.01
C PRO A 37 -11.81 3.05 10.60
N VAL A 38 -11.35 4.29 10.40
CA VAL A 38 -11.33 4.94 9.09
C VAL A 38 -10.40 4.21 8.11
N VAL A 39 -9.29 3.67 8.60
CA VAL A 39 -8.26 3.01 7.78
C VAL A 39 -8.25 1.49 7.92
N ASP A 40 -8.75 0.96 9.05
CA ASP A 40 -8.86 -0.49 9.26
C ASP A 40 -10.00 -1.10 8.41
N ASP A 41 -10.98 -0.29 7.99
CA ASP A 41 -12.07 -0.70 7.11
C ASP A 41 -11.92 -0.08 5.71
N LYS A 42 -11.64 -0.94 4.72
CA LYS A 42 -11.42 -0.52 3.33
C LYS A 42 -12.64 0.15 2.71
N ILE A 43 -13.86 -0.19 3.13
CA ILE A 43 -15.09 0.43 2.62
C ILE A 43 -15.15 1.89 3.10
N ILE A 44 -14.92 2.11 4.40
CA ILE A 44 -14.94 3.47 4.98
C ILE A 44 -13.86 4.35 4.34
N THR A 45 -12.64 3.80 4.17
CA THR A 45 -11.56 4.50 3.47
C THR A 45 -11.99 4.94 2.08
N LYS A 46 -12.60 4.03 1.31
CA LYS A 46 -13.01 4.30 -0.08
C LYS A 46 -14.16 5.28 -0.19
N GLU A 47 -15.18 5.17 0.64
CA GLU A 47 -16.30 6.12 0.67
C GLU A 47 -15.82 7.55 0.91
N ARG A 48 -14.88 7.73 1.84
CA ARG A 48 -14.23 9.02 2.07
C ARG A 48 -13.41 9.47 0.87
N ALA A 49 -12.64 8.56 0.26
CA ALA A 49 -11.78 8.90 -0.87
C ALA A 49 -12.62 9.39 -2.05
N ILE A 50 -13.69 8.68 -2.38
CA ILE A 50 -14.66 9.07 -3.42
C ILE A 50 -15.26 10.45 -3.10
N SER A 51 -15.67 10.68 -1.85
CA SER A 51 -16.23 11.97 -1.41
C SER A 51 -15.23 13.12 -1.52
N ALA A 52 -13.94 12.84 -1.44
CA ALA A 52 -12.85 13.80 -1.60
C ALA A 52 -12.37 13.94 -3.06
N GLY A 53 -12.98 13.24 -4.02
CA GLY A 53 -12.55 13.24 -5.42
C GLY A 53 -11.25 12.47 -5.67
N ILE A 54 -10.86 11.59 -4.74
CA ILE A 54 -9.66 10.78 -4.82
C ILE A 54 -9.96 9.47 -5.55
N HIS A 55 -9.09 9.11 -6.50
CA HIS A 55 -9.24 7.90 -7.29
C HIS A 55 -8.95 6.62 -6.47
N VAL A 56 -9.91 5.71 -6.50
CA VAL A 56 -9.86 4.36 -5.91
C VAL A 56 -10.40 3.35 -6.92
N PRO A 57 -10.10 2.04 -6.79
CA PRO A 57 -10.80 1.03 -7.57
C PRO A 57 -12.30 1.12 -7.30
N GLU A 58 -13.07 1.26 -8.39
CA GLU A 58 -14.53 1.42 -8.37
C GLU A 58 -15.18 0.30 -7.55
N MET A 59 -16.08 0.68 -6.64
CA MET A 59 -16.81 -0.28 -5.83
C MET A 59 -18.07 -0.69 -6.58
N TYR A 60 -18.16 -1.98 -6.93
CA TYR A 60 -19.35 -2.53 -7.58
C TYR A 60 -20.44 -2.82 -6.54
N GLY A 61 -20.04 -3.26 -5.34
CA GLY A 61 -20.98 -3.49 -4.26
C GLY A 61 -20.33 -3.94 -2.96
N VAL A 62 -21.14 -3.93 -1.90
CA VAL A 62 -20.80 -4.45 -0.58
C VAL A 62 -21.88 -5.43 -0.16
N ILE A 63 -21.45 -6.60 0.33
CA ILE A 63 -22.31 -7.58 0.97
C ILE A 63 -21.95 -7.60 2.46
N SER A 64 -22.92 -7.26 3.31
CA SER A 64 -22.75 -7.14 4.76
C SER A 64 -23.45 -8.24 5.55
N THR A 65 -24.33 -9.02 4.92
CA THR A 65 -25.07 -10.12 5.56
C THR A 65 -25.22 -11.32 4.63
N GLU A 66 -25.43 -12.51 5.21
CA GLU A 66 -25.67 -13.74 4.44
C GLU A 66 -26.86 -13.61 3.49
N LYS A 67 -27.92 -12.91 3.91
CA LYS A 67 -29.09 -12.65 3.06
C LYS A 67 -28.76 -11.76 1.85
N GLU A 68 -27.78 -10.88 1.96
CA GLU A 68 -27.36 -10.04 0.85
C GLU A 68 -26.54 -10.79 -0.21
N ILE A 69 -26.16 -12.06 0.04
CA ILE A 69 -25.55 -12.92 -0.99
C ILE A 69 -26.52 -13.13 -2.17
N ASP A 70 -27.83 -13.08 -1.94
CA ASP A 70 -28.86 -13.15 -2.99
C ASP A 70 -28.70 -12.05 -4.06
N ARG A 71 -28.00 -10.95 -3.74
CA ARG A 71 -27.70 -9.84 -4.66
C ARG A 71 -26.37 -10.00 -5.39
N LEU A 72 -25.61 -11.07 -5.14
CA LEU A 72 -24.29 -11.26 -5.74
C LEU A 72 -24.34 -11.23 -7.27
N ASP A 73 -25.29 -11.95 -7.87
CA ASP A 73 -25.54 -11.97 -9.32
C ASP A 73 -25.82 -10.58 -9.90
N GLU A 74 -26.57 -9.76 -9.18
CA GLU A 74 -26.85 -8.37 -9.58
C GLU A 74 -25.56 -7.53 -9.58
N ILE A 75 -24.73 -7.69 -8.55
CA ILE A 75 -23.49 -6.92 -8.39
C ILE A 75 -22.44 -7.33 -9.44
N ILE A 76 -22.28 -8.62 -9.73
CA ILE A 76 -21.24 -9.11 -10.65
C ILE A 76 -21.74 -9.29 -12.09
N GLY A 77 -23.05 -9.28 -12.33
CA GLY A 77 -23.66 -9.68 -13.61
C GLY A 77 -23.19 -8.87 -14.82
N GLY A 78 -22.86 -7.59 -14.62
CA GLY A 78 -22.31 -6.71 -15.65
C GLY A 78 -20.79 -6.78 -15.86
N HIS A 79 -20.09 -7.60 -15.08
CA HIS A 79 -18.62 -7.60 -15.01
C HIS A 79 -18.04 -8.98 -15.33
N ASN A 80 -17.08 -9.01 -16.27
CA ASN A 80 -16.34 -10.24 -16.59
C ASN A 80 -15.17 -10.47 -15.62
N ASP A 81 -14.69 -9.41 -14.97
CA ASP A 81 -13.61 -9.46 -13.99
C ASP A 81 -13.88 -8.54 -12.80
N PHE A 82 -13.42 -8.97 -11.62
CA PHE A 82 -13.65 -8.27 -10.36
C PHE A 82 -12.76 -8.85 -9.26
N VAL A 83 -12.66 -8.13 -8.15
CA VAL A 83 -12.01 -8.57 -6.91
C VAL A 83 -13.07 -8.64 -5.82
N ILE A 84 -13.10 -9.74 -5.08
CA ILE A 84 -13.83 -9.85 -3.82
C ILE A 84 -12.80 -9.90 -2.69
N LYS A 85 -12.96 -9.03 -1.69
CA LYS A 85 -12.04 -8.99 -0.54
C LYS A 85 -12.75 -8.66 0.77
N PRO A 86 -12.23 -9.13 1.91
CA PRO A 86 -12.67 -8.68 3.23
C PRO A 86 -12.39 -7.19 3.45
N ALA A 87 -13.34 -6.47 4.05
CA ALA A 87 -13.18 -5.05 4.37
C ALA A 87 -12.07 -4.84 5.41
N GLN A 88 -11.98 -5.73 6.41
CA GLN A 88 -11.03 -5.65 7.53
C GLN A 88 -9.92 -6.72 7.49
N GLY A 89 -9.77 -7.45 6.37
CA GLY A 89 -8.73 -8.48 6.24
C GLY A 89 -7.32 -7.92 6.10
N ALA A 90 -6.33 -8.76 6.41
CA ALA A 90 -4.91 -8.43 6.39
C ALA A 90 -4.08 -9.43 5.56
N GLY A 91 -2.91 -9.00 5.09
CA GLY A 91 -1.92 -9.89 4.45
C GLY A 91 -2.31 -10.46 3.09
N GLY A 92 -3.44 -10.02 2.52
CA GLY A 92 -3.96 -10.51 1.25
C GLY A 92 -4.72 -11.83 1.35
N ASP A 93 -5.13 -12.24 2.55
CA ASP A 93 -5.96 -13.43 2.75
C ASP A 93 -7.44 -13.10 2.54
N GLY A 94 -8.20 -14.10 2.07
CA GLY A 94 -9.61 -13.93 1.71
C GLY A 94 -9.87 -13.17 0.41
N ILE A 95 -8.82 -12.72 -0.29
CA ILE A 95 -8.96 -12.05 -1.60
C ILE A 95 -9.17 -13.09 -2.69
N LEU A 96 -10.28 -12.96 -3.41
CA LEU A 96 -10.59 -13.71 -4.63
C LEU A 96 -10.53 -12.76 -5.82
N VAL A 97 -9.66 -13.06 -6.78
CA VAL A 97 -9.50 -12.26 -8.00
C VAL A 97 -10.01 -13.07 -9.20
N ILE A 98 -11.08 -12.57 -9.81
CA ILE A 98 -11.66 -13.11 -11.04
C ILE A 98 -11.09 -12.33 -12.22
N ALA A 99 -10.47 -13.06 -13.15
CA ALA A 99 -9.82 -12.48 -14.33
C ALA A 99 -10.70 -12.53 -15.58
N ASP A 100 -11.67 -13.45 -15.63
CA ASP A 100 -12.53 -13.65 -16.79
C ASP A 100 -13.79 -14.45 -16.41
N ARG A 101 -14.84 -14.34 -17.23
CA ARG A 101 -16.09 -15.11 -17.13
C ARG A 101 -16.27 -15.95 -18.40
N PHE A 102 -16.54 -17.24 -18.23
CA PHE A 102 -16.82 -18.15 -19.32
C PHE A 102 -18.14 -18.88 -19.04
N GLU A 103 -19.18 -18.52 -19.79
CA GLU A 103 -20.56 -18.97 -19.55
C GLU A 103 -20.97 -18.70 -18.09
N GLU A 104 -21.36 -19.74 -17.35
CA GLU A 104 -21.76 -19.69 -15.93
C GLU A 104 -20.60 -19.95 -14.95
N ARG A 105 -19.36 -19.88 -15.43
CA ARG A 105 -18.16 -20.12 -14.62
C ARG A 105 -17.20 -18.94 -14.66
N PHE A 106 -16.36 -18.85 -13.65
CA PHE A 106 -15.41 -17.76 -13.48
C PHE A 106 -13.99 -18.30 -13.46
N ARG A 107 -13.06 -17.62 -14.12
CA ARG A 107 -11.64 -17.96 -14.14
C ARG A 107 -10.89 -17.04 -13.19
N THR A 108 -10.14 -17.60 -12.25
CA THR A 108 -9.25 -16.84 -11.38
C THR A 108 -7.98 -16.42 -12.10
N VAL A 109 -7.20 -15.50 -11.53
CA VAL A 109 -5.87 -15.12 -12.06
C VAL A 109 -4.88 -16.29 -12.14
N SER A 110 -5.06 -17.33 -11.33
CA SER A 110 -4.26 -18.56 -11.38
C SER A 110 -4.70 -19.55 -12.47
N GLY A 111 -5.76 -19.21 -13.23
CA GLY A 111 -6.34 -20.07 -14.25
C GLY A 111 -7.35 -21.10 -13.72
N ARG A 112 -7.60 -21.14 -12.40
CA ARG A 112 -8.60 -22.05 -11.82
C ARG A 112 -10.00 -21.61 -12.25
N ILE A 113 -10.81 -22.56 -12.69
CA ILE A 113 -12.22 -22.34 -12.99
C ILE A 113 -13.03 -22.63 -11.72
N ILE A 114 -13.88 -21.69 -11.33
CA ILE A 114 -14.77 -21.81 -10.16
C ILE A 114 -16.23 -21.53 -10.57
N SER A 115 -17.14 -22.14 -9.83
CA SER A 115 -18.59 -21.96 -9.96
C SER A 115 -19.09 -20.76 -9.18
N HIS A 116 -20.32 -20.30 -9.47
CA HIS A 116 -21.01 -19.27 -8.69
C HIS A 116 -21.11 -19.65 -7.20
N ALA A 117 -21.48 -20.90 -6.89
CA ALA A 117 -21.58 -21.40 -5.52
C ALA A 117 -20.24 -21.32 -4.74
N GLU A 118 -19.10 -21.48 -5.42
CA GLU A 118 -17.78 -21.28 -4.78
C GLU A 118 -17.51 -19.81 -4.45
N ILE A 119 -18.04 -18.87 -5.25
CA ILE A 119 -17.97 -17.43 -4.96
C ILE A 119 -18.86 -17.09 -3.76
N GLU A 120 -20.10 -17.59 -3.72
CA GLU A 120 -20.99 -17.43 -2.57
C GLU A 120 -20.34 -17.95 -1.28
N HIS A 121 -19.74 -19.15 -1.33
CA HIS A 121 -19.02 -19.71 -0.20
C HIS A 121 -17.83 -18.83 0.24
N GLN A 122 -17.11 -18.23 -0.70
CA GLN A 122 -16.04 -17.27 -0.39
C GLN A 122 -16.59 -16.02 0.32
N VAL A 123 -17.72 -15.48 -0.15
CA VAL A 123 -18.40 -14.34 0.47
C VAL A 123 -18.86 -14.69 1.88
N SER A 124 -19.53 -15.84 2.08
CA SER A 124 -19.91 -16.31 3.42
C SER A 124 -18.71 -16.50 4.35
N SER A 125 -17.59 -17.03 3.83
CA SER A 125 -16.33 -17.15 4.59
C SER A 125 -15.78 -15.79 5.03
N ILE A 126 -15.92 -14.74 4.20
CA ILE A 126 -15.59 -13.37 4.59
C ILE A 126 -16.53 -12.88 5.69
N LEU A 127 -17.85 -13.02 5.51
CA LEU A 127 -18.87 -12.53 6.45
C LEU A 127 -18.76 -13.15 7.84
N THR A 128 -18.40 -14.43 7.92
CA THR A 128 -18.17 -15.15 9.18
C THR A 128 -16.91 -14.68 9.92
N GLY A 129 -16.06 -13.89 9.27
CA GLY A 129 -14.84 -13.34 9.86
C GLY A 129 -13.61 -14.20 9.68
N LEU A 130 -13.63 -15.23 8.82
CA LEU A 130 -12.53 -16.18 8.65
C LEU A 130 -11.18 -15.49 8.33
N TYR A 131 -11.23 -14.37 7.60
CA TYR A 131 -10.07 -13.62 7.15
C TYR A 131 -9.84 -12.31 7.91
N SER A 132 -10.67 -12.02 8.90
CA SER A 132 -10.68 -10.77 9.63
C SER A 132 -9.78 -10.87 10.87
N LEU A 133 -9.06 -9.79 11.19
CA LEU A 133 -8.17 -9.74 12.36
C LEU A 133 -9.00 -9.85 13.65
N GLY A 134 -9.01 -11.03 14.26
CA GLY A 134 -9.76 -11.32 15.49
C GLY A 134 -11.05 -12.13 15.30
N GLY A 135 -11.35 -12.59 14.08
CA GLY A 135 -12.51 -13.46 13.82
C GLY A 135 -13.86 -12.79 13.98
N HIS A 136 -13.90 -11.46 13.94
CA HIS A 136 -15.14 -10.70 13.98
C HIS A 136 -15.87 -10.74 12.64
N ARG A 137 -17.19 -10.58 12.66
CA ARG A 137 -17.98 -10.44 11.43
C ARG A 137 -17.42 -9.31 10.57
N ASP A 138 -17.30 -9.58 9.29
CA ASP A 138 -16.73 -8.67 8.29
C ASP A 138 -17.76 -8.38 7.19
N ARG A 139 -17.37 -7.56 6.22
CA ARG A 139 -18.12 -7.27 5.01
C ARG A 139 -17.30 -7.66 3.79
N ALA A 140 -17.96 -8.23 2.78
CA ALA A 140 -17.32 -8.52 1.50
C ALA A 140 -17.46 -7.29 0.59
N LEU A 141 -16.31 -6.75 0.17
CA LEU A 141 -16.20 -5.68 -0.81
C LEU A 141 -15.94 -6.28 -2.18
N ILE A 142 -16.78 -5.92 -3.16
CA ILE A 142 -16.67 -6.32 -4.56
C ILE A 142 -16.32 -5.08 -5.37
N GLU A 143 -15.21 -5.14 -6.11
CA GLU A 143 -14.64 -3.97 -6.77
C GLU A 143 -13.98 -4.29 -8.10
N TYR A 144 -13.71 -3.22 -8.86
CA TYR A 144 -12.89 -3.23 -10.06
C TYR A 144 -11.54 -3.91 -9.83
N ARG A 145 -11.20 -4.85 -10.72
CA ARG A 145 -9.89 -5.47 -10.75
C ARG A 145 -8.90 -4.54 -11.44
N VAL A 146 -7.97 -4.01 -10.66
CA VAL A 146 -6.88 -3.17 -11.17
C VAL A 146 -6.10 -3.91 -12.25
N VAL A 147 -5.88 -3.24 -13.38
CA VAL A 147 -5.05 -3.74 -14.47
C VAL A 147 -3.72 -2.99 -14.41
N PRO A 148 -2.62 -3.64 -13.97
CA PRO A 148 -1.34 -2.98 -13.80
C PRO A 148 -0.85 -2.34 -15.10
N ASP A 149 -0.20 -1.18 -14.97
CA ASP A 149 0.49 -0.53 -16.07
C ASP A 149 1.51 -1.49 -16.74
N PRO A 150 1.62 -1.48 -18.09
CA PRO A 150 2.55 -2.32 -18.83
C PRO A 150 4.01 -2.23 -18.37
N ILE A 151 4.45 -1.11 -17.78
CA ILE A 151 5.81 -0.95 -17.25
C ILE A 151 6.20 -2.05 -16.25
N PHE A 152 5.21 -2.58 -15.52
CA PHE A 152 5.46 -3.61 -14.53
C PHE A 152 5.57 -5.02 -15.12
N LYS A 153 5.20 -5.25 -16.38
CA LYS A 153 5.23 -6.60 -16.99
C LYS A 153 6.63 -7.21 -17.00
N SER A 154 7.68 -6.38 -17.13
CA SER A 154 9.07 -6.85 -17.11
C SER A 154 9.58 -7.13 -15.69
N ILE A 155 8.99 -6.52 -14.66
CA ILE A 155 9.55 -6.51 -13.30
C ILE A 155 8.60 -7.08 -12.23
N SER A 156 7.52 -7.76 -12.62
CA SER A 156 6.58 -8.39 -11.67
C SER A 156 6.17 -9.78 -12.15
N TYR A 157 6.06 -10.74 -11.21
CA TYR A 157 5.48 -12.04 -11.48
C TYR A 157 4.01 -12.07 -11.05
N GLU A 158 3.09 -12.06 -12.02
CA GLU A 158 1.63 -12.10 -11.79
C GLU A 158 1.15 -11.03 -10.77
N GLY A 159 -0.16 -10.92 -10.55
CA GLY A 159 -0.71 -9.96 -9.57
C GLY A 159 -0.47 -8.48 -9.87
N VAL A 160 -0.65 -7.65 -8.85
CA VAL A 160 -0.60 -6.18 -8.95
C VAL A 160 0.53 -5.65 -8.06
N PRO A 161 1.60 -5.08 -8.64
CA PRO A 161 2.57 -4.30 -7.88
C PRO A 161 1.92 -3.12 -7.21
N ASP A 162 2.41 -2.79 -6.03
CA ASP A 162 1.93 -1.64 -5.29
C ASP A 162 3.09 -0.78 -4.80
N ILE A 163 2.82 0.51 -4.63
CA ILE A 163 3.73 1.51 -4.12
C ILE A 163 3.25 1.86 -2.72
N ARG A 164 4.11 1.60 -1.73
CA ARG A 164 3.88 2.02 -0.35
C ARG A 164 4.64 3.30 -0.08
N ILE A 165 3.92 4.32 0.40
CA ILE A 165 4.49 5.58 0.88
C ILE A 165 4.18 5.74 2.36
N ILE A 166 5.19 5.98 3.19
CA ILE A 166 4.99 6.42 4.58
C ILE A 166 4.83 7.93 4.58
N VAL A 167 3.77 8.40 5.25
CA VAL A 167 3.42 9.81 5.36
C VAL A 167 3.40 10.20 6.84
N LEU A 168 4.08 11.31 7.16
CA LEU A 168 4.06 11.95 8.48
C LEU A 168 3.44 13.34 8.35
N MET A 169 2.28 13.57 8.97
CA MET A 169 1.57 14.86 9.01
C MET A 169 1.35 15.46 7.61
N GLY A 170 1.08 14.61 6.63
CA GLY A 170 0.92 15.00 5.23
C GLY A 170 2.19 15.06 4.40
N TYR A 171 3.36 14.80 4.97
CA TYR A 171 4.65 14.77 4.27
C TYR A 171 5.04 13.33 3.91
N PRO A 172 5.13 12.97 2.61
CA PRO A 172 5.67 11.68 2.17
C PRO A 172 7.16 11.55 2.53
N VAL A 173 7.50 10.72 3.52
CA VAL A 173 8.88 10.63 4.04
C VAL A 173 9.69 9.50 3.43
N MET A 174 9.07 8.45 2.90
CA MET A 174 9.77 7.34 2.27
C MET A 174 8.82 6.52 1.41
N ALA A 175 9.31 6.01 0.28
CA ALA A 175 8.53 5.17 -0.62
C ALA A 175 9.25 3.86 -0.96
N MET A 176 8.48 2.81 -1.25
CA MET A 176 8.98 1.60 -1.88
C MET A 176 7.96 1.04 -2.86
N LEU A 177 8.45 0.44 -3.93
CA LEU A 177 7.71 -0.43 -4.81
C LEU A 177 7.77 -1.86 -4.26
N ARG A 178 6.64 -2.55 -4.20
CA ARG A 178 6.54 -3.96 -3.85
C ARG A 178 6.21 -4.77 -5.08
N LEU A 179 7.09 -5.73 -5.40
CA LEU A 179 6.97 -6.57 -6.59
C LEU A 179 6.57 -8.00 -6.18
N PRO A 180 5.40 -8.49 -6.63
CA PRO A 180 5.01 -9.88 -6.54
C PRO A 180 6.04 -10.85 -7.12
N THR A 181 6.22 -11.99 -6.47
CA THR A 181 7.06 -13.10 -6.92
C THR A 181 6.24 -14.37 -7.03
N ARG A 182 6.83 -15.41 -7.63
CA ARG A 182 6.24 -16.75 -7.59
C ARG A 182 6.13 -17.26 -6.16
N GLN A 183 7.11 -16.97 -5.32
CA GLN A 183 7.13 -17.38 -3.91
C GLN A 183 5.98 -16.73 -3.11
N SER A 184 5.63 -15.48 -3.40
CA SER A 184 4.49 -14.81 -2.77
C SER A 184 3.14 -15.16 -3.39
N GLY A 185 3.11 -16.06 -4.39
CA GLY A 185 1.89 -16.44 -5.09
C GLY A 185 1.22 -15.27 -5.82
N GLY A 186 2.02 -14.34 -6.35
CA GLY A 186 1.50 -13.14 -7.02
C GLY A 186 1.03 -12.03 -6.07
N LYS A 187 1.33 -12.11 -4.77
CA LYS A 187 0.97 -11.08 -3.79
C LYS A 187 2.13 -10.12 -3.53
N ALA A 188 1.86 -8.83 -3.38
CA ALA A 188 2.85 -7.81 -3.02
C ALA A 188 3.12 -7.74 -1.49
N ASN A 189 3.33 -8.90 -0.87
CA ASN A 189 3.58 -9.03 0.56
C ASN A 189 5.01 -9.50 0.83
N LEU A 190 5.85 -8.62 1.41
CA LEU A 190 7.26 -8.91 1.67
C LEU A 190 7.47 -10.11 2.59
N HIS A 191 6.54 -10.37 3.54
CA HIS A 191 6.64 -11.52 4.43
C HIS A 191 6.33 -12.84 3.74
N GLN A 192 5.59 -12.81 2.62
CA GLN A 192 5.28 -13.97 1.79
C GLN A 192 6.32 -14.17 0.67
N GLY A 193 7.37 -13.35 0.61
CA GLY A 193 8.44 -13.49 -0.38
C GLY A 193 8.36 -12.52 -1.56
N ALA A 194 7.55 -11.45 -1.47
CA ALA A 194 7.63 -10.34 -2.42
C ALA A 194 8.93 -9.54 -2.24
N ILE A 195 9.30 -8.78 -3.26
CA ILE A 195 10.49 -7.92 -3.25
C ILE A 195 10.08 -6.51 -2.81
N GLY A 196 10.91 -5.85 -2.01
CA GLY A 196 10.78 -4.42 -1.70
C GLY A 196 11.89 -3.64 -2.38
N VAL A 197 11.55 -2.67 -3.21
CA VAL A 197 12.48 -1.83 -3.95
C VAL A 197 12.31 -0.39 -3.48
N GLY A 198 13.39 0.24 -2.99
CA GLY A 198 13.33 1.66 -2.61
C GLY A 198 12.93 2.54 -3.80
N VAL A 199 12.33 3.69 -3.54
CA VAL A 199 11.97 4.65 -4.59
C VAL A 199 12.44 6.01 -4.18
N ASP A 200 13.16 6.67 -5.08
CA ASP A 200 13.59 8.05 -4.88
C ASP A 200 12.39 9.00 -4.86
N LEU A 201 12.28 9.83 -3.83
CA LEU A 201 11.10 10.67 -3.64
C LEU A 201 11.01 11.82 -4.64
N ALA A 202 12.14 12.36 -5.12
CA ALA A 202 12.10 13.46 -6.11
C ALA A 202 11.81 12.95 -7.52
N THR A 203 12.40 11.81 -7.88
CA THR A 203 12.39 11.37 -9.28
C THR A 203 11.41 10.25 -9.57
N GLY A 204 11.04 9.44 -8.58
CA GLY A 204 10.28 8.21 -8.79
C GLY A 204 11.09 7.09 -9.43
N VAL A 205 12.42 7.23 -9.51
CA VAL A 205 13.31 6.18 -9.99
C VAL A 205 13.49 5.14 -8.89
N THR A 206 13.35 3.87 -9.26
CA THR A 206 13.59 2.77 -8.33
C THR A 206 15.07 2.65 -7.97
N LEU A 207 15.31 2.32 -6.70
CA LEU A 207 16.64 2.09 -6.14
C LEU A 207 16.93 0.57 -6.12
N ARG A 208 17.89 0.14 -5.30
CA ARG A 208 18.15 -1.29 -5.11
C ARG A 208 16.94 -2.00 -4.49
N GLY A 209 16.80 -3.27 -4.84
CA GLY A 209 15.77 -4.15 -4.30
C GLY A 209 16.24 -4.93 -3.09
N THR A 210 15.29 -5.46 -2.34
CA THR A 210 15.52 -6.36 -1.22
C THR A 210 14.55 -7.54 -1.27
N TRP A 211 15.08 -8.74 -1.11
CA TRP A 211 14.32 -9.97 -1.12
C TRP A 211 14.80 -10.89 0.00
N LEU A 212 13.89 -11.25 0.91
CA LEU A 212 14.21 -12.04 2.11
C LEU A 212 15.43 -11.47 2.89
N ASN A 213 15.47 -10.14 3.04
CA ASN A 213 16.55 -9.36 3.67
C ASN A 213 17.89 -9.33 2.91
N ASN A 214 17.98 -9.89 1.71
CA ASN A 214 19.15 -9.79 0.85
C ASN A 214 18.99 -8.66 -0.16
N ILE A 215 20.06 -7.90 -0.42
CA ILE A 215 20.08 -6.89 -1.47
C ILE A 215 20.10 -7.60 -2.82
N ILE A 216 19.22 -7.16 -3.72
CA ILE A 216 19.12 -7.67 -5.09
C ILE A 216 19.05 -6.50 -6.08
N SER A 217 19.57 -6.71 -7.29
CA SER A 217 19.41 -5.79 -8.42
C SER A 217 18.46 -6.34 -9.49
N LYS A 218 18.08 -7.62 -9.40
CA LYS A 218 17.24 -8.27 -10.40
C LYS A 218 16.11 -9.05 -9.75
N HIS A 219 14.96 -9.07 -10.42
CA HIS A 219 13.82 -9.88 -10.02
C HIS A 219 14.18 -11.38 -10.15
N PRO A 220 13.94 -12.23 -9.14
CA PRO A 220 14.31 -13.64 -9.16
C PRO A 220 13.57 -14.42 -10.25
N ASP A 221 12.30 -14.11 -10.50
CA ASP A 221 11.51 -14.80 -11.53
C ASP A 221 11.68 -14.23 -12.94
N THR A 222 11.68 -12.90 -13.13
CA THR A 222 11.76 -12.30 -14.48
C THR A 222 13.18 -12.03 -14.95
N THR A 223 14.18 -12.06 -14.06
CA THR A 223 15.59 -11.74 -14.30
C THR A 223 15.90 -10.30 -14.77
N HIS A 224 14.88 -9.45 -14.87
CA HIS A 224 15.03 -8.04 -15.22
C HIS A 224 15.55 -7.24 -14.03
N SER A 225 16.25 -6.14 -14.31
CA SER A 225 16.69 -5.20 -13.28
C SER A 225 15.48 -4.54 -12.62
N VAL A 226 15.55 -4.38 -11.30
CA VAL A 226 14.54 -3.69 -10.49
C VAL A 226 14.96 -2.28 -10.12
N ASP A 227 16.24 -1.95 -10.28
CA ASP A 227 16.84 -0.63 -10.05
C ASP A 227 16.84 0.22 -11.34
N GLY A 228 16.73 1.54 -11.20
CA GLY A 228 16.77 2.48 -12.33
C GLY A 228 15.50 2.54 -13.17
N VAL A 229 14.40 1.93 -12.72
CA VAL A 229 13.11 1.96 -13.41
C VAL A 229 12.38 3.25 -13.04
N GLN A 230 12.02 4.06 -14.03
CA GLN A 230 11.22 5.27 -13.83
C GLN A 230 9.76 4.90 -13.61
N LEU A 231 9.21 5.18 -12.43
CA LEU A 231 7.77 5.05 -12.21
C LEU A 231 7.03 6.22 -12.89
N PRO A 232 6.01 5.96 -13.73
CA PRO A 232 5.28 7.02 -14.40
C PRO A 232 4.31 7.69 -13.41
N ASN A 233 3.98 8.96 -13.68
CA ASN A 233 3.11 9.79 -12.85
C ASN A 233 3.52 9.84 -11.37
N TRP A 234 4.82 9.94 -11.10
CA TRP A 234 5.36 9.95 -9.74
C TRP A 234 4.84 11.12 -8.90
N ASP A 235 4.77 12.32 -9.47
CA ASP A 235 4.21 13.49 -8.78
C ASP A 235 2.75 13.27 -8.38
N GLY A 236 1.99 12.54 -9.21
CA GLY A 236 0.63 12.10 -8.90
C GLY A 236 0.58 11.19 -7.67
N PHE A 237 1.48 10.22 -7.55
CA PHE A 237 1.59 9.37 -6.35
C PHE A 237 1.95 10.17 -5.10
N MET A 238 2.92 11.08 -5.21
CA MET A 238 3.38 11.89 -4.08
C MET A 238 2.28 12.81 -3.56
N LYS A 239 1.59 13.51 -4.46
CA LYS A 239 0.45 14.38 -4.12
C LYS A 239 -0.70 13.58 -3.52
N LEU A 240 -1.06 12.46 -4.14
CA LEU A 240 -2.12 11.58 -3.63
C LEU A 240 -1.80 11.05 -2.22
N ALA A 241 -0.55 10.65 -1.97
CA ALA A 241 -0.12 10.23 -0.64
C ALA A 241 -0.19 11.36 0.39
N ALA A 242 0.17 12.60 0.01
CA ALA A 242 0.04 13.76 0.89
C ALA A 242 -1.42 14.05 1.26
N GLU A 243 -2.35 13.98 0.30
CA GLU A 243 -3.81 14.20 0.48
C GLU A 243 -4.48 13.14 1.36
N CYS A 244 -3.90 11.94 1.47
CA CYS A 244 -4.39 10.90 2.38
C CYS A 244 -4.36 11.32 3.86
N TYR A 245 -3.53 12.31 4.22
CA TYR A 245 -3.49 12.85 5.57
C TYR A 245 -4.81 13.52 5.95
N GLU A 246 -5.33 14.40 5.09
CA GLU A 246 -6.62 15.07 5.27
C GLU A 246 -7.77 14.05 5.27
N LEU A 247 -7.66 13.03 4.42
CA LEU A 247 -8.69 12.00 4.25
C LEU A 247 -8.96 11.22 5.54
N CYS A 248 -7.90 10.78 6.23
CA CYS A 248 -8.03 9.92 7.41
C CYS A 248 -7.86 10.67 8.74
N GLY A 249 -7.21 11.83 8.75
CA GLY A 249 -6.90 12.60 9.95
C GLY A 249 -5.87 11.94 10.88
N LEU A 250 -5.16 10.92 10.41
CA LEU A 250 -4.08 10.24 11.12
C LEU A 250 -2.73 10.80 10.67
N GLY A 251 -1.89 11.23 11.61
CA GLY A 251 -0.64 11.90 11.27
C GLY A 251 0.55 10.98 10.98
N TYR A 252 0.46 9.67 11.15
CA TYR A 252 1.50 8.74 10.68
C TYR A 252 0.87 7.52 10.02
N ILE A 253 0.92 7.45 8.69
CA ILE A 253 0.22 6.43 7.91
C ILE A 253 1.10 5.79 6.85
N GLY A 254 0.77 4.56 6.49
CA GLY A 254 1.20 3.98 5.21
C GLY A 254 0.08 4.14 4.20
N VAL A 255 0.41 4.66 3.03
CA VAL A 255 -0.49 4.77 1.88
C VAL A 255 -0.04 3.73 0.86
N ASP A 256 -0.91 2.78 0.54
CA ASP A 256 -0.64 1.76 -0.46
C ASP A 256 -1.43 2.09 -1.72
N MET A 257 -0.71 2.26 -2.83
CA MET A 257 -1.27 2.70 -4.09
C MET A 257 -0.85 1.76 -5.21
N VAL A 258 -1.61 1.76 -6.29
CA VAL A 258 -1.32 0.96 -7.49
C VAL A 258 -1.42 1.85 -8.70
N LEU A 259 -0.71 1.50 -9.78
CA LEU A 259 -0.85 2.18 -11.06
C LEU A 259 -1.72 1.33 -11.98
N ASP A 260 -2.92 1.82 -12.27
CA ASP A 260 -3.77 1.24 -13.29
C ASP A 260 -3.41 1.81 -14.67
N LYS A 261 -3.43 0.95 -15.70
CA LYS A 261 -3.08 1.34 -17.08
C LYS A 261 -3.95 2.45 -17.66
N ASP A 262 -5.23 2.53 -17.26
CA ASP A 262 -6.20 3.47 -17.82
C ASP A 262 -6.56 4.57 -16.81
N LYS A 263 -6.63 4.24 -15.52
CA LYS A 263 -7.08 5.15 -14.45
C LYS A 263 -5.93 5.87 -13.72
N GLY A 264 -4.67 5.49 -13.96
CA GLY A 264 -3.51 6.08 -13.28
C GLY A 264 -3.39 5.63 -11.82
N PRO A 265 -2.79 6.47 -10.93
CA PRO A 265 -2.62 6.15 -9.52
C PRO A 265 -3.96 5.96 -8.80
N LEU A 266 -4.14 4.82 -8.14
CA LEU A 266 -5.31 4.49 -7.33
C LEU A 266 -4.89 4.16 -5.90
N ILE A 267 -5.63 4.63 -4.90
CA ILE A 267 -5.43 4.17 -3.51
C ILE A 267 -6.03 2.78 -3.35
N LEU A 268 -5.22 1.84 -2.85
CA LEU A 268 -5.65 0.49 -2.54
C LEU A 268 -6.06 0.32 -1.07
N GLU A 269 -5.21 0.80 -0.15
CA GLU A 269 -5.45 0.77 1.30
C GLU A 269 -4.66 1.84 2.06
N LEU A 270 -5.11 2.16 3.26
CA LEU A 270 -4.40 2.99 4.24
C LEU A 270 -4.07 2.15 5.47
N ASN A 271 -2.92 2.42 6.08
CA ASN A 271 -2.42 1.65 7.22
C ASN A 271 -2.08 2.60 8.38
N ALA A 272 -2.75 2.46 9.54
CA ALA A 272 -2.44 3.26 10.75
C ALA A 272 -1.09 2.92 11.39
N ARG A 273 -0.48 1.78 11.02
CA ARG A 273 0.74 1.25 11.65
C ARG A 273 1.66 0.62 10.59
N PRO A 274 2.16 1.39 9.62
CA PRO A 274 2.97 0.82 8.54
C PRO A 274 4.21 0.11 9.08
N GLY A 275 4.57 -0.97 8.39
CA GLY A 275 5.78 -1.75 8.67
C GLY A 275 7.06 -1.00 8.31
N LEU A 276 8.18 -1.39 8.92
CA LEU A 276 9.46 -0.69 8.80
C LEU A 276 10.43 -1.30 7.77
N ASN A 277 10.03 -2.36 7.06
CA ASN A 277 10.83 -3.00 6.01
C ASN A 277 11.17 -2.04 4.86
N ILE A 278 10.42 -0.95 4.70
CA ILE A 278 10.70 0.12 3.75
C ILE A 278 12.10 0.74 3.96
N GLN A 279 12.61 0.75 5.19
CA GLN A 279 13.97 1.22 5.50
C GLN A 279 15.03 0.29 4.89
N ILE A 280 14.75 -1.02 4.88
CA ILE A 280 15.63 -2.04 4.31
C ILE A 280 15.65 -1.87 2.80
N ALA A 281 14.47 -1.70 2.18
CA ALA A 281 14.33 -1.47 0.74
C ALA A 281 15.05 -0.20 0.25
N ASN A 282 15.09 0.84 1.08
CA ASN A 282 15.77 2.11 0.74
C ASN A 282 17.23 2.18 1.20
N ASP A 283 17.74 1.17 1.92
CA ASP A 283 19.04 1.23 2.63
C ASP A 283 19.22 2.54 3.43
N SER A 284 18.12 3.04 4.01
CA SER A 284 18.04 4.34 4.69
C SER A 284 17.10 4.29 5.88
N GLY A 285 17.48 4.98 6.95
CA GLY A 285 16.64 5.15 8.12
C GLY A 285 15.52 6.17 7.94
N LEU A 286 14.44 6.00 8.70
CA LEU A 286 13.31 6.93 8.75
C LEU A 286 13.53 8.09 9.74
N THR A 287 14.31 7.89 10.81
CA THR A 287 14.38 8.84 11.93
C THR A 287 14.79 10.24 11.51
N HIS A 288 15.82 10.38 10.67
CA HIS A 288 16.30 11.69 10.24
C HIS A 288 15.25 12.42 9.39
N ARG A 289 14.52 11.67 8.55
CA ARG A 289 13.45 12.22 7.71
C ARG A 289 12.27 12.68 8.55
N THR A 290 11.85 11.88 9.53
CA THR A 290 10.74 12.24 10.42
C THR A 290 11.09 13.42 11.34
N GLN A 291 12.32 13.50 11.85
CA GLN A 291 12.78 14.65 12.64
C GLN A 291 12.84 15.94 11.82
N ALA A 292 13.26 15.87 10.56
CA ALA A 292 13.26 17.03 9.67
C ALA A 292 11.83 17.56 9.41
N VAL A 293 10.85 16.67 9.25
CA VAL A 293 9.44 17.06 9.16
C VAL A 293 8.94 17.68 10.46
N GLU A 294 9.27 17.12 11.62
CA GLU A 294 8.90 17.73 12.92
C GLU A 294 9.49 19.14 13.08
N ALA A 295 10.75 19.35 12.70
CA ALA A 295 11.37 20.68 12.71
C ALA A 295 10.66 21.66 11.74
N ARG A 296 10.24 21.19 10.56
CA ARG A 296 9.45 22.00 9.61
C ARG A 296 8.10 22.39 10.19
N LEU A 297 7.42 21.47 10.85
CA LEU A 297 6.15 21.73 11.53
C LEU A 297 6.28 22.75 12.66
N GLU A 298 7.35 22.66 13.47
CA GLU A 298 7.66 23.64 14.51
C GLU A 298 7.90 25.03 13.92
N GLN A 299 8.66 25.12 12.83
CA GLN A 299 8.89 26.38 12.13
C GLN A 299 7.57 26.99 11.62
N LEU A 300 6.74 26.21 10.92
CA LEU A 300 5.46 26.66 10.37
C LEU A 300 4.50 27.12 11.48
N ALA A 301 4.53 26.46 12.65
CA ALA A 301 3.75 26.85 13.81
C ALA A 301 4.16 28.24 14.35
N LEU A 302 5.47 28.54 14.39
CA LEU A 302 5.97 29.88 14.76
C LEU A 302 5.57 30.96 13.75
N GLU A 303 5.48 30.58 12.47
CA GLU A 303 5.06 31.47 11.38
C GLU A 303 3.53 31.60 11.26
N GLY A 304 2.76 30.79 11.99
CA GLY A 304 1.30 30.74 11.89
C GLY A 304 0.79 30.27 10.51
N ARG A 305 1.61 29.49 9.79
CA ARG A 305 1.34 29.05 8.41
C ARG A 305 1.02 27.57 8.37
N GLN A 306 0.20 27.18 7.40
CA GLN A 306 -0.03 25.78 7.03
C GLN A 306 0.37 25.57 5.57
N GLU A 307 0.84 24.37 5.24
CA GLU A 307 1.22 23.99 3.89
C GLU A 307 0.12 23.13 3.24
N SER A 308 -0.16 23.44 1.98
CA SER A 308 -0.92 22.58 1.07
C SER A 308 -0.24 21.24 0.84
N ALA A 309 -0.97 20.26 0.29
CA ALA A 309 -0.40 18.96 -0.08
C ALA A 309 0.78 19.11 -1.05
N GLN A 310 0.70 20.04 -2.00
CA GLN A 310 1.77 20.29 -2.96
C GLN A 310 3.02 20.86 -2.28
N GLU A 311 2.88 21.87 -1.41
CA GLU A 311 4.04 22.44 -0.70
C GLU A 311 4.76 21.41 0.17
N ARG A 312 4.01 20.49 0.79
CA ARG A 312 4.58 19.37 1.55
C ARG A 312 5.36 18.40 0.65
N VAL A 313 4.83 18.10 -0.53
CA VAL A 313 5.51 17.27 -1.54
C VAL A 313 6.80 17.94 -2.00
N ASP A 314 6.74 19.22 -2.37
CA ASP A 314 7.90 19.98 -2.85
C ASP A 314 9.00 20.00 -1.78
N PHE A 315 8.64 20.23 -0.52
CA PHE A 315 9.57 20.19 0.62
C PHE A 315 10.28 18.82 0.74
N VAL A 316 9.53 17.71 0.70
CA VAL A 316 10.13 16.37 0.84
C VAL A 316 10.95 15.98 -0.39
N GLN A 317 10.53 16.36 -1.60
CA GLN A 317 11.28 16.09 -2.81
C GLN A 317 12.61 16.85 -2.81
N GLN A 318 12.60 18.12 -2.39
CA GLN A 318 13.82 18.92 -2.28
C GLN A 318 14.78 18.37 -1.21
N LEU A 319 14.25 17.96 -0.05
CA LEU A 319 15.08 17.59 1.10
C LEU A 319 15.54 16.12 1.07
N PHE A 320 14.70 15.22 0.58
CA PHE A 320 14.90 13.77 0.66
C PHE A 320 15.08 13.10 -0.70
N GLY A 321 14.89 13.83 -1.80
CA GLY A 321 15.14 13.35 -3.15
C GLY A 321 16.63 13.28 -3.48
N HIS A 322 16.98 12.37 -4.37
CA HIS A 322 18.34 12.15 -4.84
C HIS A 322 18.36 12.12 -6.37
N VAL A 323 19.08 13.08 -6.94
CA VAL A 323 19.60 13.04 -8.33
C VAL A 323 21.13 12.84 -8.21
N PRO A 324 21.75 11.99 -9.06
CA PRO A 324 22.59 10.85 -8.64
C PRO A 324 24.05 11.17 -8.34
N SER A 325 24.79 10.17 -7.83
CA SER A 325 26.23 10.13 -8.06
C SER A 325 26.45 9.92 -9.56
N ALA A 326 27.08 10.89 -10.23
CA ALA A 326 27.56 10.75 -11.59
C ALA A 326 28.53 9.58 -11.75
#